data_AF-A0A314V0M0-F1
#
_entry.id   AF-A0A314V0M0-F1
#
_cell.length_a   1.000
_cell.length_b   1.000
_cell.length_c   1.000
_cell.angle_alpha   90.00
_cell.angle_beta   90.00
_cell.angle_gamma   90.00
#
_symmetry.space_group_name_H-M   'P 1'
#
loop_
_entity.id
_entity.type
_entity.pdbx_description
1 polymer ?
#
loop_
_entity_poly.entity_id
_entity_poly.type
_entity_poly.pdbx_seq_one_letter_code
_entity_poly.pdbx_strand_id
1 'polypeptide(L)'
;MLSGQFGQPVGWLEWQRSNFALSTLYYGEYKNFGPASSTRYRVKWPGFHIITSANVASQFTVSSLIAGRSWLPATGVPYTGGYDQGEVVAKGNFLHPNR
;
A
#
# COMPACT_ATOMS: atom_id res chain seq x y z
N MET A 1 -25.06 -10.70 -7.45
CA MET A 1 -24.25 -9.56 -6.99
C MET A 1 -24.94 -8.30 -7.47
N LEU A 2 -25.59 -7.54 -6.59
CA LEU A 2 -26.26 -6.31 -6.99
C LEU A 2 -25.22 -5.18 -7.09
N SER A 3 -25.14 -4.64 -8.31
CA SER A 3 -24.37 -3.48 -8.71
C SER A 3 -24.75 -2.28 -7.85
N GLY A 4 -23.88 -1.90 -6.91
CA GLY A 4 -23.88 -0.57 -6.33
C GLY A 4 -23.31 0.41 -7.35
N GLN A 5 -24.05 1.50 -7.58
CA GLN A 5 -23.80 2.57 -8.53
C GLN A 5 -22.33 2.99 -8.65
N PHE A 6 -21.98 3.47 -9.85
CA PHE A 6 -20.76 4.23 -10.20
C PHE A 6 -20.64 5.54 -9.39
N GLY A 7 -20.59 5.43 -8.06
CA GLY A 7 -20.42 6.50 -7.10
C GLY A 7 -19.21 6.16 -6.23
N GLN A 8 -18.13 6.90 -6.46
CA GLN A 8 -16.94 7.06 -5.61
C GLN A 8 -16.74 5.97 -4.54
N PRO A 9 -15.84 4.99 -4.75
CA PRO A 9 -15.63 3.91 -3.79
C PRO A 9 -15.10 4.46 -2.47
N VAL A 10 -15.79 4.14 -1.38
CA VAL A 10 -15.41 4.50 0.01
C VAL A 10 -14.11 3.84 0.48
N GLY A 11 -13.55 2.93 -0.32
CA GLY A 11 -12.23 2.33 -0.19
C GLY A 11 -12.18 1.08 0.68
N TRP A 12 -12.84 1.10 1.83
CA TRP A 12 -12.82 0.03 2.83
C TRP A 12 -14.24 -0.40 3.23
N LEU A 13 -14.39 -1.65 3.69
CA LEU A 13 -15.69 -2.23 4.08
C LEU A 13 -15.68 -2.71 5.52
N GLU A 14 -16.80 -2.51 6.20
CA GLU A 14 -16.99 -2.95 7.59
C GLU A 14 -16.97 -4.47 7.69
N TRP A 15 -16.43 -4.99 8.79
CA TRP A 15 -16.55 -6.40 9.11
C TRP A 15 -17.97 -6.71 9.59
N GLN A 16 -18.64 -7.66 8.94
CA GLN A 16 -19.98 -8.13 9.30
C GLN A 16 -21.04 -7.02 9.47
N ARG A 17 -20.88 -5.89 8.76
CA ARG A 17 -21.76 -4.71 8.90
C ARG A 17 -21.86 -4.23 10.36
N SER A 18 -20.73 -4.25 11.06
CA SER A 18 -20.62 -3.85 12.46
C SER A 18 -19.57 -2.75 12.65
N ASN A 19 -19.64 -2.05 13.77
CA ASN A 19 -18.65 -1.06 14.16
C ASN A 19 -17.38 -1.67 14.78
N PHE A 20 -17.22 -3.00 14.70
CA PHE A 20 -16.08 -3.71 15.26
C PHE A 20 -14.77 -3.16 14.68
N ALA A 21 -13.84 -2.86 15.58
CA ALA A 21 -12.48 -2.40 15.29
C ALA A 21 -12.35 -1.10 14.46
N LEU A 22 -13.43 -0.39 14.12
CA LEU A 22 -13.32 0.84 13.30
C LEU A 22 -12.44 1.93 13.96
N SER A 23 -12.32 1.89 15.28
CA SER A 23 -11.44 2.78 16.06
C SER A 23 -10.06 2.20 16.39
N THR A 24 -9.83 0.90 16.19
CA THR A 24 -8.60 0.20 16.61
C THR A 24 -7.81 -0.41 15.46
N LEU A 25 -8.41 -0.58 14.29
CA LEU A 25 -7.71 -0.98 13.07
C LEU A 25 -6.73 0.10 12.60
N TYR A 26 -5.79 -0.27 11.73
CA TYR A 26 -4.91 0.67 11.03
C TYR A 26 -4.94 0.41 9.53
N TYR A 27 -5.74 1.19 8.80
CA TYR A 27 -5.78 1.19 7.33
C TYR A 27 -5.13 2.47 6.80
N GLY A 28 -4.02 2.32 6.08
CA GLY A 28 -3.22 3.43 5.59
C GLY A 28 -3.19 3.51 4.07
N GLU A 29 -3.37 4.71 3.50
CA GLU A 29 -3.06 5.01 2.09
C GLU A 29 -1.91 6.02 2.01
N TYR A 30 -0.86 5.72 1.25
CA TYR A 30 0.32 6.59 1.07
C TYR A 30 0.68 6.71 -0.41
N LYS A 31 0.66 7.94 -0.96
CA LYS A 31 1.10 8.24 -2.34
C LYS A 31 0.56 7.30 -3.43
N ASN A 32 -0.66 6.79 -3.25
CA ASN A 32 -1.38 6.05 -4.30
C ASN A 32 -1.58 6.96 -5.52
N PHE A 33 -1.54 6.38 -6.72
CA PHE A 33 -1.74 7.10 -7.98
C PHE A 33 -2.78 6.41 -8.87
N GLY A 34 -3.32 7.14 -9.84
CA GLY A 34 -4.33 6.66 -10.79
C GLY A 34 -5.77 7.06 -10.44
N PRO A 35 -6.76 6.76 -11.31
CA PRO A 35 -8.12 7.29 -11.20
C PRO A 35 -8.86 6.98 -9.89
N ALA A 36 -8.55 5.86 -9.23
CA ALA A 36 -9.17 5.43 -7.97
C ALA A 36 -8.41 5.87 -6.70
N SER A 37 -7.30 6.60 -6.85
CA SER A 37 -6.42 7.00 -5.73
C SER A 37 -6.94 8.18 -4.90
N SER A 38 -7.94 8.91 -5.40
CA SER A 38 -8.52 10.03 -4.66
C SER A 38 -9.08 9.55 -3.32
N THR A 39 -8.61 10.16 -2.24
CA THR A 39 -9.06 9.84 -0.87
C THR A 39 -10.26 10.68 -0.42
N ARG A 40 -10.76 11.58 -1.29
CA ARG A 40 -11.83 12.56 -0.96
C ARG A 40 -13.07 11.92 -0.33
N TYR A 41 -13.43 10.73 -0.81
CA TYR A 41 -14.65 10.01 -0.42
C TYR A 41 -14.39 8.78 0.45
N ARG A 42 -13.18 8.65 1.00
CA ARG A 42 -12.86 7.53 1.90
C ARG A 42 -13.65 7.64 3.19
N VAL A 43 -13.90 6.46 3.77
CA VAL A 43 -14.45 6.29 5.11
C VAL A 43 -13.75 7.21 6.13
N LYS A 44 -14.51 7.65 7.14
CA LYS A 44 -14.02 8.55 8.20
C LYS A 44 -13.73 7.83 9.52
N TRP A 45 -13.44 6.53 9.45
CA TRP A 45 -13.16 5.72 10.63
C TRP A 45 -11.89 6.23 11.33
N PRO A 46 -11.83 6.26 12.67
CA PRO A 46 -10.63 6.69 13.37
C PRO A 46 -9.38 5.86 13.04
N GLY A 47 -9.55 4.57 12.70
CA GLY A 47 -8.47 3.70 12.24
C GLY A 47 -8.06 3.87 10.78
N PHE A 48 -8.72 4.73 10.00
CA PHE A 48 -8.32 5.04 8.63
C PHE A 48 -7.39 6.26 8.60
N HIS A 49 -6.26 6.11 7.89
CA HIS A 49 -5.19 7.08 7.86
C HIS A 49 -4.79 7.41 6.41
N ILE A 50 -4.91 8.68 6.05
CA ILE A 50 -4.19 9.23 4.90
C ILE A 50 -2.78 9.52 5.39
N ILE A 51 -1.81 8.70 4.97
CA ILE A 51 -0.43 8.86 5.37
C ILE A 51 0.20 9.91 4.47
N THR A 52 0.72 10.97 5.08
CA THR A 52 1.45 12.05 4.38
C THR A 52 2.95 12.03 4.68
N SER A 53 3.34 11.42 5.79
CA SER A 53 4.73 11.32 6.24
C SER A 53 5.42 10.09 5.66
N ALA A 54 6.54 10.31 4.97
CA ALA A 54 7.42 9.23 4.52
C ALA A 54 7.97 8.41 5.70
N ASN A 55 8.17 9.02 6.87
CA ASN A 55 8.66 8.32 8.05
C ASN A 55 7.62 7.30 8.55
N VAL A 56 6.33 7.66 8.56
CA VAL A 56 5.24 6.72 8.90
C VAL A 56 5.17 5.61 7.85
N ALA A 57 5.19 5.96 6.56
CA ALA A 57 5.16 4.98 5.48
C ALA A 57 6.35 4.00 5.53
N SER A 58 7.54 4.48 5.94
CA SER A 58 8.76 3.66 6.01
C SER A 58 8.67 2.47 6.97
N GLN A 59 7.78 2.54 7.98
CA GLN A 59 7.55 1.44 8.93
C GLN A 59 6.91 0.22 8.24
N PHE A 60 6.21 0.42 7.14
CA PHE A 60 5.53 -0.62 6.36
C PHE A 60 6.35 -1.15 5.18
N THR A 61 7.63 -0.75 5.08
CA THR A 61 8.54 -1.26 4.04
C THR A 61 9.06 -2.64 4.38
N VAL A 62 9.56 -3.36 3.38
CA VAL A 62 10.16 -4.70 3.55
C VAL A 62 11.29 -4.71 4.59
N SER A 63 12.16 -3.70 4.58
CA SER A 63 13.28 -3.63 5.54
C SER A 63 12.81 -3.44 6.97
N SER A 64 11.73 -2.68 7.18
CA SER A 64 11.26 -2.30 8.52
C SER A 64 10.25 -3.27 9.09
N LEU A 65 9.24 -3.68 8.31
CA LEU A 65 8.12 -4.48 8.80
C LEU A 65 8.52 -5.94 9.06
N ILE A 66 9.34 -6.51 8.18
CA ILE A 66 9.70 -7.94 8.21
C ILE A 66 11.20 -8.18 8.31
N ALA A 67 11.97 -7.14 8.65
CA ALA A 67 13.43 -7.19 8.71
C ALA A 67 14.07 -7.79 7.44
N GLY A 68 13.48 -7.54 6.26
CA GLY A 68 13.77 -8.32 5.04
C GLY A 68 15.25 -8.36 4.63
N ARG A 69 16.04 -7.34 5.00
CA ARG A 69 17.48 -7.29 4.75
C ARG A 69 18.26 -8.45 5.38
N SER A 70 17.78 -9.05 6.46
CA SER A 70 18.48 -10.12 7.17
C SER A 70 18.34 -11.50 6.52
N TRP A 71 17.29 -11.72 5.71
CA TRP A 71 16.96 -13.08 5.24
C TRP A 71 16.59 -13.17 3.76
N LEU A 72 15.99 -12.13 3.16
CA LEU A 72 15.61 -12.18 1.74
C LEU A 72 16.80 -12.37 0.80
N PRO A 73 17.99 -11.76 1.01
CA PRO A 73 19.13 -11.97 0.11
C PRO A 73 19.52 -13.45 -0.04
N ALA A 74 19.40 -14.25 1.02
CA ALA A 74 19.74 -15.67 1.00
C ALA A 74 18.77 -16.52 0.17
N THR A 75 17.56 -16.01 -0.10
CA THR A 75 16.55 -16.70 -0.91
C THR A 75 16.80 -16.59 -2.41
N GLY A 76 17.64 -15.64 -2.85
CA GLY A 76 17.84 -15.31 -4.26
C GLY A 76 16.66 -14.57 -4.92
N VAL A 77 15.58 -14.28 -4.18
CA VAL A 77 14.43 -13.53 -4.68
C VAL A 77 14.75 -12.03 -4.73
N PRO A 78 14.58 -11.35 -5.87
CA PRO A 78 14.74 -9.89 -5.95
C PRO A 78 13.71 -9.18 -5.08
N TYR A 79 14.13 -8.17 -4.31
CA TYR A 79 13.23 -7.36 -3.49
C TYR A 79 13.72 -5.90 -3.39
N THR A 80 12.79 -4.99 -3.14
CA THR A 80 13.08 -3.59 -2.81
C THR A 80 12.86 -3.38 -1.31
N GLY A 81 13.90 -2.96 -0.61
CA GLY A 81 13.88 -2.85 0.85
C GLY A 81 13.04 -1.68 1.40
N GLY A 82 12.85 -0.61 0.65
CA GLY A 82 12.13 0.58 1.07
C GLY A 82 11.96 1.57 -0.08
N TYR A 83 11.72 2.84 0.24
CA TYR A 83 11.79 3.89 -0.78
C TYR A 83 13.25 4.28 -0.92
N ASP A 84 13.87 3.90 -2.03
CA ASP A 84 15.24 4.33 -2.31
C ASP A 84 15.21 5.87 -2.41
N GLN A 85 15.87 6.56 -1.48
CA GLN A 85 16.10 8.00 -1.58
C GLN A 85 17.07 8.21 -2.75
N GLY A 86 16.55 8.33 -3.96
CA GLY A 86 17.30 8.80 -5.12
C GLY A 86 17.57 7.81 -6.24
N GLU A 87 16.88 6.68 -6.35
CA GLU A 87 16.98 5.88 -7.57
C GLU A 87 15.64 5.38 -8.07
N VAL A 88 15.36 5.72 -9.32
CA VAL A 88 14.29 5.14 -10.12
C VAL A 88 14.56 3.63 -10.15
N VAL A 89 13.79 2.84 -9.40
CA VAL A 89 13.79 1.38 -9.60
C VAL A 89 13.03 1.09 -10.90
N ALA A 90 13.71 1.41 -12.00
CA ALA A 90 13.39 1.02 -13.35
C ALA A 90 14.70 0.59 -14.02
N LYS A 91 15.41 -0.36 -13.40
CA LYS A 91 16.45 -1.15 -14.08
C LYS A 91 16.23 -2.64 -13.84
N GLY A 92 14.99 -3.08 -14.03
CA GLY A 92 14.75 -4.41 -14.54
C GLY A 92 15.02 -4.39 -16.05
N ASN A 93 16.26 -4.66 -16.44
CA ASN A 93 16.59 -5.01 -17.83
C ASN A 93 15.89 -6.32 -18.17
N PHE A 94 14.61 -6.27 -18.55
CA PHE A 94 14.00 -7.32 -19.35
C PHE A 94 14.44 -7.10 -20.79
N LEU A 95 15.67 -7.52 -21.08
CA LEU A 95 16.07 -7.82 -22.44
C LEU A 95 15.16 -8.98 -22.89
N HIS A 96 14.19 -8.69 -23.75
CA HIS A 96 13.64 -9.72 -24.62
C HIS A 96 14.69 -9.95 -25.72
N PRO A 97 15.32 -11.14 -25.81
CA PRO A 97 16.07 -11.50 -26.99
C PRO A 97 15.09 -11.65 -28.16
N ASN A 98 15.46 -11.09 -29.31
CA ASN A 98 14.77 -11.20 -30.60
C ASN A 98 13.98 -12.51 -30.79
N ARG A 99 12.66 -12.38 -30.90
CA ARG A 99 11.83 -13.05 -31.93
C ARG A 99 10.41 -12.52 -31.93
#